data_AF-A0A956LNL5-F1
#
_entry.id   AF-A0A956LNL5-F1
#
_cell.length_a   1.000
_cell.length_b   1.000
_cell.length_c   1.000
_cell.angle_alpha   90.00
_cell.angle_beta   90.00
_cell.angle_gamma   90.00
#
_symmetry.space_group_name_H-M   'P 1'
#
loop_
_entity.id
_entity.type
_entity.pdbx_description
1 polymer ?
#
loop_
_entity_poly.entity_id
_entity_poly.type
_entity_poly.pdbx_seq_one_letter_code
_entity_poly.pdbx_strand_id
1 'polypeptide(L)'
;MSSRSVGGAAWSYSRTLKDPDIEEPINLVLHRPLAFRLLRPLERWTRRPSPNQVTLLSGAFGFASAYVAFVAAAGDVAWLRLAALLLFVSVILDCCDGMLARLTGASSELGRILDGGMDFFVANAVGLGLGVAILKHTTSPWAIVALLAAFPSMLAHAAVYDHLKKRFVELVAPRSDALDPHPTRSPLKPIPWALAAVYQRLYTPLASVVTGAGAGPRPAGLEPSIARERLRLPMRMASWLGVGTHFSILYVSMFFAPRDPLLPLWTCTTLITIVLNLWMLVTASAWRRAEAELVRRETS
;
A
#
# COMPACT_ATOMS: atom_id res chain seq x y z
N MET A 1 -40.71 1.86 -30.84
CA MET A 1 -39.42 2.37 -30.30
C MET A 1 -39.33 2.01 -28.83
N SER A 2 -38.69 0.87 -28.50
CA SER A 2 -38.45 0.45 -27.11
C SER A 2 -37.02 0.85 -26.76
N SER A 3 -36.85 1.98 -26.08
CA SER A 3 -35.57 2.34 -25.44
C SER A 3 -35.35 1.40 -24.27
N ARG A 4 -34.61 0.31 -24.48
CA ARG A 4 -34.04 -0.47 -23.38
C ARG A 4 -33.04 0.44 -22.68
N SER A 5 -33.44 1.03 -21.56
CA SER A 5 -32.49 1.57 -20.59
C SER A 5 -31.61 0.40 -20.15
N VAL A 6 -30.34 0.42 -20.55
CA VAL A 6 -29.32 -0.49 -20.00
C VAL A 6 -29.19 -0.13 -18.53
N GLY A 7 -29.99 -0.80 -17.68
CA GLY A 7 -29.91 -0.71 -16.24
C GLY A 7 -28.59 -1.32 -15.78
N GLY A 8 -27.52 -0.53 -15.79
CA GLY A 8 -26.27 -0.90 -15.15
C GLY A 8 -26.55 -1.15 -13.66
N ALA A 9 -26.23 -2.34 -13.17
CA ALA A 9 -26.45 -2.69 -11.77
C ALA A 9 -25.86 -1.62 -10.84
N ALA A 10 -26.66 -1.18 -9.87
CA ALA A 10 -26.32 -0.09 -8.95
C ALA A 10 -24.94 -0.30 -8.30
N TRP A 11 -24.21 0.79 -8.10
CA TRP A 11 -22.91 0.75 -7.46
C TRP A 11 -23.06 0.35 -5.99
N SER A 12 -22.50 -0.81 -5.64
CA SER A 12 -22.48 -1.32 -4.27
C SER A 12 -21.05 -1.33 -3.75
N TYR A 13 -20.88 -0.94 -2.48
CA TYR A 13 -19.59 -0.97 -1.78
C TYR A 13 -18.96 -2.37 -1.82
N SER A 14 -19.78 -3.42 -1.68
CA SER A 14 -19.29 -4.81 -1.70
C SER A 14 -18.56 -5.17 -3.01
N ARG A 15 -18.94 -4.56 -4.13
CA ARG A 15 -18.31 -4.79 -5.45
C ARG A 15 -16.97 -4.07 -5.62
N THR A 16 -16.62 -3.17 -4.70
CA THR A 16 -15.37 -2.40 -4.75
C THR A 16 -14.27 -2.97 -3.85
N LEU A 17 -14.63 -3.91 -2.97
CA LEU A 17 -13.73 -4.52 -2.00
C LEU A 17 -12.80 -5.53 -2.66
N LYS A 18 -11.53 -5.53 -2.23
CA LYS A 18 -10.60 -6.64 -2.49
C LYS A 18 -10.80 -7.70 -1.39
N ASP A 19 -10.07 -8.81 -1.49
CA ASP A 19 -10.02 -9.80 -0.42
C ASP A 19 -9.66 -9.10 0.91
N PRO A 20 -10.54 -9.15 1.93
CA PRO A 20 -10.31 -8.45 3.18
C PRO A 20 -9.09 -8.98 3.95
N ASP A 21 -8.64 -10.21 3.69
CA ASP A 21 -7.48 -10.78 4.40
C ASP A 21 -6.18 -10.08 4.02
N ILE A 22 -6.09 -9.55 2.80
CA ILE A 22 -4.91 -8.84 2.28
C ILE A 22 -5.03 -7.33 2.32
N GLU A 23 -6.16 -6.78 2.73
CA GLU A 23 -6.37 -5.32 2.76
C GLU A 23 -5.90 -4.70 4.08
N GLU A 24 -5.23 -3.56 3.96
CA GLU A 24 -4.74 -2.83 5.12
C GLU A 24 -5.89 -2.42 6.04
N PRO A 25 -5.75 -2.54 7.37
CA PRO A 25 -6.82 -2.25 8.31
C PRO A 25 -7.35 -0.82 8.20
N ILE A 26 -6.43 0.15 8.04
CA ILE A 26 -6.80 1.56 7.86
C ILE A 26 -7.60 1.81 6.58
N ASN A 27 -7.30 1.06 5.51
CA ASN A 27 -8.05 1.15 4.26
C ASN A 27 -9.48 0.63 4.47
N LEU A 28 -9.65 -0.50 5.17
CA LEU A 28 -10.96 -1.09 5.43
C LEU A 28 -11.83 -0.21 6.34
N VAL A 29 -11.24 0.37 7.39
CA VAL A 29 -11.96 1.12 8.43
C VAL A 29 -12.24 2.57 8.02
N LEU A 30 -11.29 3.22 7.33
CA LEU A 30 -11.34 4.66 7.09
C LEU A 30 -11.31 5.02 5.61
N HIS A 31 -10.23 4.66 4.89
CA HIS A 31 -10.00 5.25 3.56
C HIS A 31 -11.04 4.79 2.53
N ARG A 32 -11.36 3.49 2.50
CA ARG A 32 -12.33 2.92 1.54
C ARG A 32 -13.77 3.37 1.79
N PRO A 33 -14.30 3.38 3.04
CA PRO A 33 -15.63 3.92 3.29
C PRO A 33 -15.78 5.38 2.84
N LEU A 34 -14.75 6.22 3.07
CA LEU A 34 -14.75 7.61 2.62
C LEU A 34 -14.64 7.74 1.10
N ALA A 35 -13.74 6.97 0.48
CA ALA A 35 -13.59 6.93 -0.98
C ALA A 35 -14.91 6.53 -1.67
N PHE A 36 -15.62 5.53 -1.16
CA PHE A 36 -16.90 5.12 -1.72
C PHE A 36 -17.96 6.22 -1.61
N ARG A 37 -18.00 6.96 -0.49
CA ARG A 37 -18.90 8.11 -0.33
C ARG A 37 -18.59 9.21 -1.36
N LEU A 38 -17.31 9.46 -1.65
CA LEU A 38 -16.89 10.42 -2.67
C LEU A 38 -17.19 9.95 -4.10
N LEU A 39 -17.09 8.65 -4.38
CA LEU A 39 -17.39 8.09 -5.70
C LEU A 39 -18.89 8.03 -6.00
N ARG A 40 -19.75 7.84 -5.00
CA ARG A 40 -21.18 7.57 -5.18
C ARG A 40 -21.90 8.57 -6.11
N PRO A 41 -21.66 9.91 -6.04
CA PRO A 41 -22.25 10.85 -6.98
C PRO A 41 -21.92 10.58 -8.46
N LEU A 42 -20.75 10.01 -8.75
CA LEU A 42 -20.29 9.72 -10.13
C LEU A 42 -21.11 8.64 -10.83
N GLU A 43 -21.86 7.82 -10.07
CA GLU A 43 -22.77 6.83 -10.64
C GLU A 43 -23.78 7.48 -11.61
N ARG A 44 -24.26 8.68 -11.26
CA ARG A 44 -25.27 9.44 -12.03
C ARG A 44 -24.67 10.28 -13.14
N TRP A 45 -23.35 10.39 -13.22
CA TRP A 45 -22.68 11.25 -14.20
C TRP A 45 -22.52 10.51 -15.53
N THR A 46 -22.92 11.16 -16.62
CA THR A 46 -22.79 10.65 -18.00
C THR A 46 -21.34 10.67 -18.49
N ARG A 47 -20.55 11.65 -18.04
CA ARG A 47 -19.11 11.78 -18.35
C ARG A 47 -18.30 11.64 -17.07
N ARG A 48 -17.88 10.42 -16.77
CA ARG A 48 -17.08 10.08 -15.58
C ARG A 48 -15.59 10.27 -15.88
N PRO A 49 -14.77 10.66 -14.89
CA PRO A 49 -13.32 10.61 -15.04
C PRO A 49 -12.86 9.16 -15.24
N SER A 50 -11.77 8.95 -15.96
CA SER A 50 -11.13 7.64 -16.02
C SER A 50 -10.40 7.32 -14.71
N PRO A 51 -10.22 6.05 -14.34
CA PRO A 51 -9.42 5.68 -13.17
C PRO A 51 -8.03 6.35 -13.18
N ASN A 52 -7.33 6.31 -14.32
CA ASN A 52 -6.01 6.94 -14.45
C ASN A 52 -6.04 8.47 -14.22
N GLN A 53 -7.12 9.16 -14.58
CA GLN A 53 -7.26 10.59 -14.26
C GLN A 53 -7.39 10.81 -12.75
N VAL A 54 -8.09 9.91 -12.05
CA VAL A 54 -8.20 9.94 -10.59
C VAL A 54 -6.84 9.62 -9.94
N THR A 55 -6.07 8.66 -10.48
CA THR A 55 -4.69 8.37 -10.03
C THR A 55 -3.78 9.58 -10.18
N LEU A 56 -3.83 10.27 -11.33
CA LEU A 56 -3.03 11.50 -11.54
C LEU A 56 -3.44 12.62 -10.59
N LEU A 57 -4.74 12.76 -10.30
CA LEU A 57 -5.24 13.72 -9.32
C LEU A 57 -4.76 13.36 -7.91
N SER A 58 -4.86 12.09 -7.51
CA SER A 58 -4.30 11.59 -6.26
C SER A 58 -2.82 11.97 -6.13
N GLY A 59 -2.02 11.67 -7.15
CA GLY A 59 -0.62 12.05 -7.23
C GLY A 59 -0.37 13.55 -7.08
N ALA A 60 -1.17 14.38 -7.75
CA ALA A 60 -1.06 15.83 -7.65
C ALA A 60 -1.29 16.33 -6.21
N PHE A 61 -2.28 15.78 -5.49
CA PHE A 61 -2.49 16.08 -4.07
C PHE A 61 -1.33 15.60 -3.20
N GLY A 62 -0.77 14.42 -3.49
CA GLY A 62 0.39 13.87 -2.80
C GLY A 62 1.65 14.73 -2.96
N PHE A 63 1.95 15.17 -4.19
CA PHE A 63 3.06 16.08 -4.46
C PHE A 63 2.82 17.49 -3.89
N ALA A 64 1.58 17.97 -3.91
CA ALA A 64 1.23 19.22 -3.25
C ALA A 64 1.47 19.13 -1.74
N SER A 65 1.10 18.02 -1.09
CA SER A 65 1.44 17.75 0.31
C SER A 65 2.95 17.82 0.56
N ALA A 66 3.74 17.15 -0.29
CA ALA A 66 5.20 17.15 -0.18
C ALA A 66 5.79 18.56 -0.29
N TYR A 67 5.31 19.35 -1.25
CA TYR A 67 5.73 20.73 -1.44
C TYR A 67 5.36 21.62 -0.26
N VAL A 68 4.11 21.52 0.22
CA VAL A 68 3.60 22.26 1.37
C VAL A 68 4.39 21.92 2.63
N ALA A 69 4.73 20.65 2.84
CA ALA A 69 5.63 20.24 3.92
C ALA A 69 7.03 20.85 3.75
N PHE A 70 7.60 20.78 2.54
CA PHE A 70 8.94 21.33 2.25
C PHE A 70 9.04 22.84 2.52
N VAL A 71 8.04 23.63 2.12
CA VAL A 71 8.06 25.10 2.31
C VAL A 71 7.67 25.53 3.71
N ALA A 72 7.14 24.62 4.55
CA ALA A 72 6.74 24.94 5.91
C ALA A 72 7.87 25.67 6.65
N ALA A 73 7.56 26.87 7.13
CA ALA A 73 8.50 27.70 7.86
C ALA A 73 8.75 27.15 9.26
N ALA A 74 9.83 27.62 9.89
CA ALA A 74 10.18 27.18 11.21
C ALA A 74 9.14 27.64 12.26
N GLY A 75 8.22 26.75 12.62
CA GLY A 75 7.26 26.88 13.72
C GLY A 75 5.82 26.94 13.23
N ASP A 76 5.62 26.89 11.92
CA ASP A 76 4.31 27.07 11.32
C ASP A 76 3.57 25.74 11.12
N VAL A 77 2.90 25.34 12.21
CA VAL A 77 2.09 24.13 12.31
C VAL A 77 0.93 24.13 11.29
N ALA A 78 0.49 25.30 10.81
CA ALA A 78 -0.60 25.37 9.85
C ALA A 78 -0.22 24.74 8.50
N TRP A 79 1.03 24.92 8.04
CA TRP A 79 1.51 24.26 6.81
C TRP A 79 1.60 22.75 6.98
N LEU A 80 2.05 22.26 8.14
CA LEU A 80 2.09 20.81 8.39
C LEU A 80 0.68 20.19 8.41
N ARG A 81 -0.31 20.90 8.98
CA ARG A 81 -1.71 20.49 8.94
C ARG A 81 -2.29 20.50 7.53
N LEU A 82 -1.94 21.48 6.72
CA LEU A 82 -2.34 21.53 5.32
C LEU A 82 -1.70 20.39 4.52
N ALA A 83 -0.41 20.10 4.72
CA ALA A 83 0.25 18.95 4.11
C ALA A 83 -0.44 17.65 4.52
N ALA A 84 -0.74 17.46 5.80
CA ALA A 84 -1.49 16.32 6.30
C ALA A 84 -2.86 16.16 5.61
N LEU A 85 -3.61 17.25 5.46
CA LEU A 85 -4.92 17.21 4.80
C LEU A 85 -4.79 16.86 3.31
N LEU A 86 -3.80 17.41 2.61
CA LEU A 86 -3.55 17.11 1.21
C LEU A 86 -3.13 15.64 1.02
N LEU A 87 -2.27 15.11 1.88
CA LEU A 87 -1.89 13.70 1.87
C LEU A 87 -3.09 12.80 2.16
N PHE A 88 -3.91 13.16 3.15
CA PHE A 88 -5.13 12.43 3.46
C PHE A 88 -6.06 12.37 2.24
N VAL A 89 -6.30 13.51 1.57
CA VAL A 89 -7.10 13.56 0.34
C VAL A 89 -6.51 12.70 -0.77
N SER A 90 -5.18 12.75 -0.96
CA SER A 90 -4.48 11.87 -1.92
C SER A 90 -4.78 10.40 -1.65
N VAL A 91 -4.64 9.91 -0.42
CA VAL A 91 -4.93 8.51 -0.06
C VAL A 91 -6.40 8.13 -0.30
N ILE A 92 -7.34 9.05 -0.08
CA ILE A 92 -8.75 8.80 -0.40
C ILE A 92 -8.96 8.70 -1.92
N LEU A 93 -8.34 9.57 -2.71
CA LEU A 93 -8.44 9.57 -4.18
C LEU A 93 -7.78 8.32 -4.79
N ASP A 94 -6.68 7.87 -4.23
CA ASP A 94 -6.05 6.59 -4.57
C ASP A 94 -7.03 5.42 -4.39
N CYS A 95 -7.69 5.35 -3.23
CA CYS A 95 -8.76 4.37 -3.03
C CYS A 95 -9.90 4.54 -4.06
N CYS A 96 -10.24 5.77 -4.46
CA CYS A 96 -11.27 6.05 -5.45
C CYS A 96 -10.93 5.48 -6.84
N ASP A 97 -9.68 5.59 -7.31
CA ASP A 97 -9.33 5.13 -8.66
C ASP A 97 -9.54 3.61 -8.82
N GLY A 98 -9.13 2.83 -7.82
CA GLY A 98 -9.17 1.38 -7.88
C GLY A 98 -10.60 0.89 -7.73
N MET A 99 -11.39 1.56 -6.90
CA MET A 99 -12.83 1.29 -6.80
C MET A 99 -13.55 1.64 -8.09
N LEU A 100 -13.24 2.78 -8.71
CA LEU A 100 -13.84 3.21 -9.96
C LEU A 100 -13.48 2.24 -11.09
N ALA A 101 -12.24 1.77 -11.17
CA ALA A 101 -11.80 0.77 -12.12
C ALA A 101 -12.60 -0.54 -11.99
N ARG A 102 -12.84 -1.01 -10.75
CA ARG A 102 -13.64 -2.22 -10.49
C ARG A 102 -15.13 -2.03 -10.80
N LEU A 103 -15.70 -0.87 -10.46
CA LEU A 103 -17.11 -0.57 -10.73
C LEU A 103 -17.41 -0.38 -12.21
N THR A 104 -16.46 0.13 -12.99
CA THR A 104 -16.62 0.41 -14.42
C THR A 104 -16.04 -0.69 -15.32
N GLY A 105 -15.36 -1.69 -14.76
CA GLY A 105 -14.67 -2.73 -15.53
C GLY A 105 -13.43 -2.22 -16.28
N ALA A 106 -12.92 -1.04 -15.93
CA ALA A 106 -11.79 -0.38 -16.58
C ALA A 106 -10.43 -0.69 -15.93
N SER A 107 -10.31 -1.83 -15.23
CA SER A 107 -9.03 -2.28 -14.67
C SER A 107 -8.03 -2.58 -15.79
N SER A 108 -6.82 -2.04 -15.70
CA SER A 108 -5.78 -2.21 -16.71
C SER A 108 -4.41 -2.41 -16.06
N GLU A 109 -3.50 -3.07 -16.79
CA GLU A 109 -2.12 -3.26 -16.33
C GLU A 109 -1.37 -1.93 -16.23
N LEU A 110 -1.54 -1.04 -17.22
CA LEU A 110 -0.97 0.31 -17.19
C LEU A 110 -1.46 1.09 -15.97
N GLY A 111 -2.76 1.03 -15.66
CA GLY A 111 -3.32 1.67 -14.48
C GLY A 111 -2.67 1.16 -13.19
N ARG A 112 -2.47 -0.15 -13.06
CA ARG A 112 -1.79 -0.76 -11.90
C ARG A 112 -0.32 -0.32 -11.77
N ILE A 113 0.40 -0.13 -12.88
CA ILE A 113 1.78 0.38 -12.86
C ILE A 113 1.80 1.86 -12.46
N LEU A 114 0.88 2.65 -13.00
CA LEU A 114 0.76 4.07 -12.69
C LEU A 114 0.43 4.29 -11.21
N ASP A 115 -0.52 3.53 -10.68
CA ASP A 115 -0.96 3.48 -9.28
C ASP A 115 0.23 3.23 -8.33
N GLY A 116 0.87 2.05 -8.45
CA GLY A 116 2.02 1.71 -7.59
C GLY A 116 3.24 2.60 -7.79
N GLY A 117 3.45 3.14 -9.00
CA GLY A 117 4.49 4.13 -9.26
C GLY A 117 4.21 5.46 -8.56
N MET A 118 2.95 5.93 -8.62
CA MET A 118 2.54 7.18 -7.98
C MET A 118 2.68 7.10 -6.46
N ASP A 119 2.22 6.00 -5.86
CA ASP A 119 2.39 5.72 -4.43
C ASP A 119 3.86 5.82 -4.01
N PHE A 120 4.75 5.19 -4.77
CA PHE A 120 6.18 5.25 -4.51
C PHE A 120 6.72 6.67 -4.58
N PHE A 121 6.42 7.42 -5.64
CA PHE A 121 6.94 8.78 -5.79
C PHE A 121 6.37 9.75 -4.74
N VAL A 122 5.08 9.65 -4.42
CA VAL A 122 4.43 10.47 -3.39
C VAL A 122 5.00 10.17 -2.01
N ALA A 123 5.16 8.89 -1.64
CA ALA A 123 5.76 8.51 -0.36
C ALA A 123 7.15 9.12 -0.17
N ASN A 124 7.97 9.05 -1.21
CA ASN A 124 9.32 9.60 -1.18
C ASN A 124 9.36 11.12 -1.18
N ALA A 125 8.50 11.77 -1.98
CA ALA A 125 8.40 13.22 -2.02
C ALA A 125 7.95 13.77 -0.65
N VAL A 126 6.93 13.18 -0.04
CA VAL A 126 6.42 13.61 1.27
C VAL A 126 7.46 13.37 2.36
N GLY A 127 8.10 12.19 2.39
CA GLY A 127 9.17 11.90 3.34
C GLY A 127 10.34 12.89 3.24
N LEU A 128 10.76 13.23 2.02
CA LEU A 128 11.80 14.23 1.77
C LEU A 128 11.36 15.64 2.19
N GLY A 129 10.15 16.05 1.80
CA GLY A 129 9.61 17.37 2.13
C GLY A 129 9.51 17.58 3.64
N LEU A 130 8.97 16.58 4.36
CA LEU A 130 8.91 16.58 5.82
C LEU A 130 10.32 16.58 6.43
N GLY A 131 11.23 15.72 5.94
CA GLY A 131 12.60 15.65 6.43
C GLY A 131 13.35 16.98 6.30
N VAL A 132 13.24 17.66 5.14
CA VAL A 132 13.82 18.99 4.96
C VAL A 132 13.18 20.02 5.89
N ALA A 133 11.85 20.00 6.03
CA ALA A 133 11.15 20.90 6.94
C ALA A 133 11.73 20.80 8.34
N ILE A 134 11.92 19.58 8.84
CA ILE A 134 12.47 19.27 10.16
C ILE A 134 13.94 19.68 10.29
N LEU A 135 14.78 19.43 9.27
CA LEU A 135 16.19 19.82 9.30
C LEU A 135 16.39 21.35 9.33
N LYS A 136 15.39 22.15 8.94
CA LYS A 136 15.42 23.62 9.15
C LYS A 136 15.26 24.01 10.62
N HIS A 137 14.74 23.12 11.47
CA HIS A 137 14.46 23.37 12.89
C HIS A 137 15.48 22.77 13.84
N THR A 138 16.30 21.83 13.39
CA THR A 138 17.25 21.14 14.24
C THR A 138 18.54 20.81 13.51
N THR A 139 19.65 20.98 14.22
CA THR A 139 20.98 20.51 13.81
C THR A 139 21.36 19.20 14.49
N SER A 140 20.42 18.56 15.20
CA SER A 140 20.67 17.32 15.93
C SER A 140 21.08 16.21 14.96
N PRO A 141 22.24 15.55 15.16
CA PRO A 141 22.65 14.43 14.32
C PRO A 141 21.66 13.27 14.38
N TRP A 142 20.92 13.14 15.49
CA TRP A 142 19.90 12.11 15.64
C TRP A 142 18.70 12.30 14.70
N ALA A 143 18.37 13.53 14.29
CA ALA A 143 17.33 13.77 13.30
C ALA A 143 17.75 13.21 11.92
N ILE A 144 19.02 13.37 11.56
CA ILE A 144 19.59 12.80 10.33
C ILE A 144 19.56 11.27 10.40
N VAL A 145 20.00 10.68 11.51
CA VAL A 145 19.96 9.22 11.74
C VAL A 145 18.52 8.70 11.61
N ALA A 146 17.54 9.38 12.21
CA ALA A 146 16.14 8.98 12.17
C ALA A 146 15.56 9.02 10.74
N LEU A 147 15.88 10.07 9.97
CA LEU A 147 15.46 10.17 8.56
C LEU A 147 16.12 9.09 7.69
N LEU A 148 17.42 8.85 7.87
CA LEU A 148 18.15 7.81 7.14
C LEU A 148 17.65 6.39 7.47
N ALA A 149 17.13 6.16 8.68
CA ALA A 149 16.56 4.88 9.09
C ALA A 149 15.11 4.67 8.60
N ALA A 150 14.33 5.75 8.49
CA ALA A 150 12.92 5.68 8.11
C ALA A 150 12.71 5.13 6.69
N PHE A 151 13.51 5.60 5.73
CA PHE A 151 13.36 5.20 4.33
C PHE A 151 13.64 3.70 4.10
N PRO A 152 14.77 3.11 4.52
CA PRO A 152 15.00 1.67 4.40
C PRO A 152 13.97 0.82 5.14
N SER A 153 13.49 1.29 6.30
CA SER A 153 12.43 0.59 7.06
C SER A 153 11.12 0.53 6.27
N MET A 154 10.68 1.66 5.71
CA MET A 154 9.47 1.70 4.87
C MET A 154 9.60 0.82 3.62
N LEU A 155 10.77 0.82 2.97
CA LEU A 155 11.04 -0.09 1.84
C LEU A 155 10.97 -1.56 2.28
N ALA A 156 11.56 -1.90 3.43
CA ALA A 156 11.52 -3.26 3.98
C ALA A 156 10.10 -3.72 4.29
N HIS A 157 9.28 -2.86 4.91
CA HIS A 157 7.88 -3.15 5.21
C HIS A 157 7.06 -3.40 3.94
N ALA A 158 7.18 -2.50 2.96
CA ALA A 158 6.50 -2.63 1.68
C ALA A 158 6.93 -3.93 0.96
N ALA A 159 8.23 -4.25 0.98
CA ALA A 159 8.76 -5.47 0.37
C ALA A 159 8.24 -6.75 1.03
N VAL A 160 8.28 -6.80 2.37
CA VAL A 160 7.77 -7.95 3.13
C VAL A 160 6.27 -8.10 2.92
N TYR A 161 5.49 -7.03 3.01
CA TYR A 161 4.05 -7.07 2.79
C TYR A 161 3.70 -7.57 1.39
N ASP A 162 4.31 -7.02 0.35
CA ASP A 162 4.08 -7.44 -1.04
C ASP A 162 4.43 -8.91 -1.27
N HIS A 163 5.56 -9.34 -0.71
CA HIS A 163 6.02 -10.73 -0.82
C HIS A 163 5.04 -11.70 -0.17
N LEU A 164 4.66 -11.44 1.08
CA LEU A 164 3.71 -12.28 1.82
C LEU A 164 2.33 -12.26 1.17
N LYS A 165 1.87 -11.10 0.68
CA LYS A 165 0.61 -10.97 -0.05
C LYS A 165 0.59 -11.79 -1.33
N LYS A 166 1.66 -11.74 -2.13
CA LYS A 166 1.78 -12.55 -3.35
C LYS A 166 1.75 -14.03 -3.03
N ARG A 167 2.51 -14.45 -2.00
CA ARG A 167 2.54 -15.84 -1.55
C ARG A 167 1.18 -16.30 -1.01
N PHE A 168 0.48 -15.45 -0.25
CA PHE A 168 -0.87 -15.73 0.21
C PHE A 168 -1.80 -16.01 -0.97
N VAL A 169 -1.87 -15.10 -1.94
CA VAL A 169 -2.73 -15.22 -3.12
C VAL A 169 -2.40 -16.49 -3.92
N GLU A 170 -1.13 -16.82 -4.09
CA GLU A 170 -0.69 -18.05 -4.76
C GLU A 170 -1.22 -19.32 -4.06
N LEU A 171 -1.16 -19.37 -2.73
CA LEU A 171 -1.53 -20.55 -1.94
C LEU A 171 -3.04 -20.69 -1.76
N VAL A 172 -3.79 -19.59 -1.68
CA VAL A 172 -5.26 -19.60 -1.48
C VAL A 172 -6.07 -19.56 -2.78
N ALA A 173 -5.41 -19.35 -3.93
CA ALA A 173 -6.07 -19.41 -5.22
C ALA A 173 -6.63 -20.83 -5.48
N PRO A 174 -7.85 -20.96 -6.03
CA PRO A 174 -8.35 -22.24 -6.53
C PRO A 174 -7.37 -22.86 -7.51
N ARG A 175 -7.29 -24.19 -7.53
CA ARG A 175 -6.58 -24.88 -8.60
C ARG A 175 -7.35 -24.68 -9.90
N SER A 176 -6.69 -24.13 -10.90
CA SER A 176 -7.14 -24.31 -12.27
C SER A 176 -6.57 -25.64 -12.76
N ASP A 177 -7.43 -26.61 -13.07
CA ASP A 177 -7.02 -27.88 -13.73
C ASP A 177 -6.47 -27.66 -15.16
N ALA A 178 -6.50 -26.42 -15.65
CA ALA A 178 -5.73 -26.01 -16.81
C ALA A 178 -4.24 -25.89 -16.40
N LEU A 179 -3.46 -26.89 -16.81
CA LEU A 179 -2.01 -26.79 -16.97
C LEU A 179 -1.67 -25.50 -17.76
N ASP A 180 -1.38 -24.42 -17.07
CA ASP A 180 -0.48 -23.38 -17.57
C ASP A 180 0.87 -23.57 -16.86
N PRO A 181 1.78 -24.37 -17.44
CA PRO A 181 3.14 -24.45 -16.95
C PRO A 181 3.80 -23.10 -17.22
N HIS A 182 4.01 -22.38 -16.12
CA HIS A 182 4.39 -20.98 -16.06
C HIS A 182 3.27 -20.02 -16.46
N PRO A 183 3.07 -18.91 -15.70
CA PRO A 183 2.51 -17.73 -16.34
C PRO A 183 3.44 -17.44 -17.50
N THR A 184 2.94 -17.64 -18.73
CA THR A 184 3.55 -17.05 -19.90
C THR A 184 3.88 -15.63 -19.49
N ARG A 185 5.17 -15.31 -19.44
CA ARG A 185 5.62 -13.94 -19.33
C ARG A 185 5.00 -13.26 -20.54
N SER A 186 3.81 -12.68 -20.36
CA SER A 186 3.37 -11.56 -21.16
C SER A 186 4.62 -10.69 -21.26
N PRO A 187 5.11 -10.40 -22.48
CA PRO A 187 6.25 -9.52 -22.62
C PRO A 187 5.80 -8.16 -22.07
N LEU A 188 6.07 -7.95 -20.79
CA LEU A 188 6.01 -6.67 -20.12
C LEU A 188 6.93 -5.75 -20.93
N LYS A 189 6.33 -4.99 -21.85
CA LYS A 189 6.94 -3.73 -22.28
C LYS A 189 7.07 -2.87 -21.02
N PRO A 190 8.23 -2.24 -20.86
CA PRO A 190 8.93 -2.26 -19.59
C PRO A 190 8.22 -1.33 -18.61
N ILE A 191 8.01 -1.83 -17.39
CA ILE A 191 8.13 -1.01 -16.17
C ILE A 191 9.29 -0.05 -16.40
N PRO A 192 9.26 1.25 -16.00
CA PRO A 192 10.46 2.08 -16.09
C PRO A 192 11.59 1.27 -15.46
N TRP A 193 12.55 0.84 -16.27
CA TRP A 193 13.49 -0.26 -15.96
C TRP A 193 14.17 -0.07 -14.60
N ALA A 194 14.32 1.18 -14.16
CA ALA A 194 14.80 1.56 -12.84
C ALA A 194 13.90 1.06 -11.69
N LEU A 195 12.57 1.23 -11.77
CA LEU A 195 11.64 0.79 -10.72
C LEU A 195 11.55 -0.75 -10.66
N ALA A 196 11.56 -1.42 -11.82
CA ALA A 196 11.62 -2.89 -11.88
C ALA A 196 12.96 -3.44 -11.40
N ALA A 197 14.07 -2.79 -11.75
CA ALA A 197 15.39 -3.19 -11.31
C ALA A 197 15.54 -2.98 -9.79
N VAL A 198 15.03 -1.88 -9.24
CA VAL A 198 14.95 -1.65 -7.79
C VAL A 198 14.12 -2.74 -7.13
N TYR A 199 12.94 -3.06 -7.68
CA TYR A 199 12.09 -4.13 -7.15
C TYR A 199 12.80 -5.49 -7.17
N GLN A 200 13.37 -5.90 -8.30
CA GLN A 200 14.02 -7.20 -8.43
C GLN A 200 15.33 -7.31 -7.65
N ARG A 201 16.11 -6.22 -7.55
CA ARG A 201 17.44 -6.24 -6.92
C ARG A 201 17.41 -5.91 -5.43
N LEU A 202 16.39 -5.20 -4.94
CA LEU A 202 16.29 -4.79 -3.53
C LEU A 202 15.09 -5.44 -2.82
N TYR A 203 13.88 -5.42 -3.40
CA TYR A 203 12.68 -5.91 -2.70
C TYR A 203 12.69 -7.43 -2.53
N THR A 204 12.96 -8.19 -3.60
CA THR A 204 12.89 -9.67 -3.56
C THR A 204 13.92 -10.27 -2.60
N PRO A 205 15.21 -9.88 -2.63
CA PRO A 205 16.21 -10.44 -1.70
C PRO A 205 15.96 -10.03 -0.26
N LEU A 206 15.55 -8.78 -0.02
CA LEU A 206 15.25 -8.29 1.33
C LEU A 206 14.06 -9.04 1.94
N ALA A 207 12.98 -9.17 1.17
CA ALA A 207 11.79 -9.88 1.62
C ALA A 207 12.08 -11.37 1.82
N SER A 208 12.85 -12.01 0.94
CA SER A 208 13.20 -13.43 1.08
C SER A 208 14.09 -13.70 2.29
N VAL A 209 15.05 -12.82 2.59
CA VAL A 209 15.90 -12.93 3.79
C VAL A 209 15.08 -12.72 5.06
N VAL A 210 14.24 -11.69 5.11
CA VAL A 210 13.48 -11.34 6.32
C VAL A 210 12.39 -12.38 6.60
N THR A 211 11.69 -12.83 5.56
CA THR A 211 10.57 -13.76 5.71
C THR A 211 11.03 -15.21 5.73
N GLY A 212 12.08 -15.60 5.01
CA GLY A 212 12.39 -17.01 4.75
C GLY A 212 11.27 -17.77 4.03
N ALA A 213 10.23 -17.07 3.59
CA ALA A 213 9.00 -17.60 3.01
C ALA A 213 9.11 -17.66 1.49
N GLY A 214 8.50 -18.67 0.85
CA GLY A 214 8.44 -18.78 -0.60
C GLY A 214 9.70 -19.34 -1.29
N ALA A 215 10.55 -20.09 -0.58
CA ALA A 215 11.69 -20.78 -1.23
C ALA A 215 11.27 -22.01 -2.07
N GLY A 216 10.03 -22.51 -1.90
CA GLY A 216 9.56 -23.76 -2.51
C GLY A 216 8.24 -23.64 -3.27
N PRO A 217 8.00 -24.53 -4.26
CA PRO A 217 6.76 -24.57 -5.02
C PRO A 217 5.54 -24.81 -4.11
N ARG A 218 4.35 -24.39 -4.55
CA ARG A 218 3.09 -24.70 -3.87
C ARG A 218 2.95 -26.23 -3.69
N PRO A 219 2.66 -26.75 -2.48
CA PRO A 219 2.53 -28.19 -2.26
C PRO A 219 1.41 -28.83 -3.11
N ALA A 220 1.66 -30.04 -3.62
CA ALA A 220 0.79 -30.70 -4.59
C ALA A 220 -0.53 -31.24 -4.03
N GLY A 221 -0.71 -31.38 -2.71
CA GLY A 221 -2.02 -31.72 -2.12
C GLY A 221 -2.72 -30.55 -1.41
N LEU A 222 -2.09 -29.37 -1.36
CA LEU A 222 -2.57 -28.28 -0.50
C LEU A 222 -3.93 -27.70 -0.96
N GLU A 223 -4.94 -27.97 -0.15
CA GLU A 223 -6.27 -27.38 -0.27
C GLU A 223 -6.24 -25.86 0.02
N PRO A 224 -6.80 -25.01 -0.89
CA PRO A 224 -6.78 -23.55 -0.72
C PRO A 224 -7.48 -23.06 0.56
N SER A 225 -8.52 -23.76 1.02
CA SER A 225 -9.27 -23.42 2.23
C SER A 225 -8.40 -23.58 3.50
N ILE A 226 -7.66 -24.68 3.59
CA ILE A 226 -6.72 -24.96 4.68
C ILE A 226 -5.59 -23.93 4.68
N ALA A 227 -5.06 -23.60 3.50
CA ALA A 227 -4.05 -22.56 3.34
C ALA A 227 -4.56 -21.21 3.86
N ARG A 228 -5.78 -20.81 3.48
CA ARG A 228 -6.40 -19.56 3.94
C ARG A 228 -6.60 -19.57 5.45
N GLU A 229 -7.14 -20.64 6.03
CA GLU A 229 -7.37 -20.75 7.48
C GLU A 229 -6.07 -20.54 8.28
N ARG A 230 -4.99 -21.19 7.85
CA ARG A 230 -3.69 -21.14 8.55
C ARG A 230 -2.92 -19.84 8.34
N LEU A 231 -2.99 -19.27 7.14
CA LEU A 231 -2.21 -18.08 6.79
C LEU A 231 -2.98 -16.77 7.03
N ARG A 232 -4.29 -16.82 7.29
CA ARG A 232 -5.12 -15.62 7.50
C ARG A 232 -4.56 -14.72 8.60
N LEU A 233 -4.23 -15.26 9.78
CA LEU A 233 -3.71 -14.43 10.87
C LEU A 233 -2.35 -13.79 10.52
N PRO A 234 -1.32 -14.54 10.09
CA PRO A 234 -0.07 -13.94 9.61
C PRO A 234 -0.27 -12.92 8.48
N MET A 235 -1.20 -13.15 7.55
CA MET A 235 -1.51 -12.22 6.48
C MET A 235 -2.15 -10.92 7.02
N ARG A 236 -3.10 -11.03 7.96
CA ARG A 236 -3.68 -9.87 8.64
C ARG A 236 -2.63 -9.09 9.43
N MET A 237 -1.66 -9.77 10.05
CA MET A 237 -0.52 -9.09 10.69
C MET A 237 0.32 -8.34 9.65
N ALA A 238 0.64 -8.98 8.53
CA ALA A 238 1.38 -8.35 7.43
C ALA A 238 0.67 -7.14 6.81
N SER A 239 -0.67 -7.11 6.83
CA SER A 239 -1.45 -6.00 6.28
C SER A 239 -1.24 -4.66 7.00
N TRP A 240 -0.62 -4.65 8.20
CA TRP A 240 -0.20 -3.41 8.88
C TRP A 240 1.10 -2.82 8.36
N LEU A 241 1.86 -3.57 7.54
CA LEU A 241 3.12 -3.12 6.95
C LEU A 241 2.92 -2.38 5.61
N GLY A 242 1.67 -2.27 5.15
CA GLY A 242 1.34 -1.62 3.88
C GLY A 242 1.55 -0.10 3.88
N VAL A 243 1.56 0.48 2.68
CA VAL A 243 1.84 1.90 2.44
C VAL A 243 0.74 2.79 3.03
N GLY A 244 -0.52 2.35 3.02
CA GLY A 244 -1.64 3.08 3.64
C GLY A 244 -1.44 3.30 5.14
N THR A 245 -0.82 2.35 5.84
CA THR A 245 -0.46 2.48 7.26
C THR A 245 0.66 3.51 7.47
N HIS A 246 1.65 3.56 6.57
CA HIS A 246 2.72 4.56 6.64
C HIS A 246 2.18 5.97 6.38
N PHE A 247 1.34 6.13 5.36
CA PHE A 247 0.68 7.40 5.08
C PHE A 247 -0.21 7.86 6.23
N SER A 248 -0.91 6.94 6.91
CA SER A 248 -1.72 7.32 8.08
C SER A 248 -0.89 7.78 9.26
N ILE A 249 0.23 7.12 9.55
CA ILE A 249 1.18 7.61 10.55
C ILE A 249 1.66 9.01 10.19
N LEU A 250 2.03 9.25 8.93
CA LEU A 250 2.50 10.55 8.44
C LEU A 250 1.44 11.64 8.59
N TYR A 251 0.25 11.48 8.00
CA TYR A 251 -0.77 12.53 8.06
C TYR A 251 -1.31 12.75 9.48
N VAL A 252 -1.44 11.72 10.32
CA VAL A 252 -1.89 11.88 11.71
C VAL A 252 -0.84 12.66 12.50
N SER A 253 0.44 12.29 12.38
CA SER A 253 1.52 12.95 13.09
C SER A 253 1.69 14.42 12.66
N MET A 254 1.57 14.71 11.37
CA MET A 254 1.62 16.08 10.86
C MET A 254 0.40 16.91 11.26
N PHE A 255 -0.80 16.33 11.26
CA PHE A 255 -2.03 17.06 11.60
C PHE A 255 -2.09 17.43 13.08
N PHE A 256 -1.74 16.48 13.95
CA PHE A 256 -1.69 16.67 15.40
C PHE A 256 -0.35 17.18 15.90
N ALA A 257 0.51 17.69 15.00
CA ALA A 257 1.73 18.37 15.38
C ALA A 257 1.42 19.44 16.44
N PRO A 258 1.98 19.33 17.66
CA PRO A 258 1.85 20.38 18.65
C PRO A 258 2.69 21.58 18.22
N ARG A 259 2.82 22.58 19.09
CA ARG A 259 3.73 23.72 18.84
C ARG A 259 5.19 23.29 18.63
N ASP A 260 5.55 22.07 19.01
CA ASP A 260 6.85 21.46 18.70
C ASP A 260 6.84 20.83 17.29
N PRO A 261 7.56 21.41 16.32
CA PRO A 261 7.64 20.93 14.94
C PRO A 261 8.47 19.63 14.80
N LEU A 262 9.24 19.23 15.83
CA LEU A 262 10.05 18.01 15.81
C LEU A 262 9.27 16.79 16.30
N LEU A 263 8.19 16.96 17.07
CA LEU A 263 7.42 15.82 17.56
C LEU A 263 6.86 14.94 16.43
N PRO A 264 6.35 15.48 15.30
CA PRO A 264 5.95 14.67 14.15
C PRO A 264 7.11 13.82 13.59
N LEU A 265 8.35 14.34 13.55
CA LEU A 265 9.53 13.57 13.15
C LEU A 265 9.67 12.35 14.06
N TRP A 266 9.77 12.60 15.37
CA TRP A 266 10.06 11.56 16.34
C TRP A 266 8.95 10.54 16.37
N THR A 267 7.69 10.98 16.30
CA THR A 267 6.54 10.07 16.25
C THR A 267 6.59 9.19 15.00
N CYS A 268 6.76 9.78 13.81
CA CYS A 268 6.80 9.01 12.56
C CYS A 268 7.99 8.04 12.54
N THR A 269 9.18 8.54 12.87
CA THR A 269 10.40 7.75 12.85
C THR A 269 10.36 6.66 13.88
N THR A 270 9.96 6.90 15.13
CA THR A 270 9.80 5.85 16.15
C THR A 270 8.77 4.79 15.72
N LEU A 271 7.60 5.20 15.22
CA LEU A 271 6.59 4.25 14.78
C LEU A 271 7.07 3.41 13.59
N ILE A 272 7.71 4.02 12.61
CA ILE A 272 8.19 3.32 11.42
C ILE A 272 9.45 2.49 11.75
N THR A 273 10.49 3.08 12.31
CA THR A 273 11.80 2.42 12.47
C THR A 273 11.89 1.49 13.67
N ILE A 274 11.04 1.66 14.68
CA ILE A 274 11.05 0.80 15.87
C ILE A 274 9.83 -0.10 15.86
N VAL A 275 8.63 0.47 15.93
CA VAL A 275 7.40 -0.31 16.13
C VAL A 275 7.10 -1.21 14.94
N LEU A 276 7.09 -0.67 13.71
CA LEU A 276 6.78 -1.46 12.52
C LEU A 276 7.91 -2.43 12.15
N ASN A 277 9.17 -2.11 12.41
CA ASN A 277 10.28 -3.05 12.22
C ASN A 277 10.15 -4.26 13.18
N LEU A 278 9.84 -4.03 14.46
CA LEU A 278 9.57 -5.12 15.41
C LEU A 278 8.35 -5.94 14.96
N TRP A 279 7.28 -5.25 14.53
CA TRP A 279 6.08 -5.90 14.01
C TRP A 279 6.36 -6.74 12.76
N MET A 280 7.23 -6.27 11.87
CA MET A 280 7.69 -6.99 10.69
C MET A 280 8.39 -8.30 11.08
N LEU A 281 9.28 -8.27 12.07
CA LEU A 281 9.98 -9.48 12.55
C LEU A 281 9.02 -10.50 13.18
N VAL A 282 8.07 -10.02 13.98
CA VAL A 282 7.02 -10.86 14.59
C VAL A 282 6.15 -11.48 13.50
N THR A 283 5.71 -10.68 12.53
CA THR A 283 4.91 -11.12 11.39
C THR A 283 5.64 -12.17 10.54
N ALA A 284 6.90 -11.91 10.19
CA ALA A 284 7.72 -12.84 9.43
C ALA A 284 7.89 -14.18 10.17
N SER A 285 8.07 -14.13 11.49
CA SER A 285 8.19 -15.33 12.32
C SER A 285 6.88 -16.12 12.41
N ALA A 286 5.75 -15.43 12.57
CA ALA A 286 4.43 -16.05 12.56
C ALA A 286 4.13 -16.71 11.21
N TRP A 287 4.46 -16.03 10.11
CA TRP A 287 4.32 -16.57 8.76
C TRP A 287 5.13 -17.85 8.56
N ARG A 288 6.43 -17.84 8.91
CA ARG A 288 7.30 -19.03 8.78
C ARG A 288 6.74 -20.24 9.51
N ARG A 289 6.26 -20.05 10.73
CA ARG A 289 5.68 -21.15 11.52
C ARG A 289 4.44 -21.73 10.86
N ALA A 290 3.53 -20.86 10.41
CA ALA A 290 2.32 -21.28 9.72
C ALA A 290 2.61 -22.00 8.40
N GLU A 291 3.53 -21.49 7.58
CA GLU A 291 3.91 -22.14 6.31
C GLU A 291 4.63 -23.48 6.54
N ALA A 292 5.50 -23.59 7.54
CA ALA A 292 6.18 -24.85 7.88
C ALA A 292 5.21 -25.94 8.39
N GLU A 293 4.16 -25.55 9.11
CA GLU A 293 3.09 -26.47 9.51
C GLU A 293 2.27 -26.98 8.32
N LEU A 294 1.99 -26.11 7.34
CA LEU A 294 1.31 -26.50 6.11
C LEU A 294 2.12 -27.54 5.33
N VAL A 295 3.43 -27.32 5.16
CA VAL A 295 4.30 -28.25 4.42
C VAL A 295 4.42 -29.61 5.12
N ARG A 296 4.58 -29.64 6.45
CA ARG A 296 4.74 -30.91 7.21
C ARG A 296 3.53 -31.84 7.14
N ARG A 297 2.32 -31.28 7.10
CA ARG A 297 1.07 -32.06 7.04
C ARG A 297 0.84 -32.72 5.68
N GLU A 298 1.37 -32.16 4.61
CA GLU A 298 1.27 -32.71 3.26
C GLU A 298 2.28 -33.85 3.02
N THR A 299 3.35 -33.92 3.82
CA THR A 299 4.39 -34.96 3.72
C THR A 299 4.21 -36.12 4.70
N SER A 300 3.23 -36.05 5.62
CA SER A 300 2.94 -37.09 6.63
C SER A 300 1.69 -37.87 6.25
#